data_AF-H3RCS4-F1
#
_entry.id   AF-H3RCS4-F1
#
_cell.length_a   1.000
_cell.length_b   1.000
_cell.length_c   1.000
_cell.angle_alpha   90.00
_cell.angle_beta   90.00
_cell.angle_gamma   90.00
#
_symmetry.space_group_name_H-M   'P 1'
#
loop_
_entity.id
_entity.type
_entity.pdbx_description
1 polymer ?
#
loop_
_entity_poly.entity_id
_entity_poly.type
_entity_poly.pdbx_seq_one_letter_code
_entity_poly.pdbx_strand_id
1 'polypeptide(L)'
;MKHRTWLLEALRLHFDEKLPRIEAGRRLGIPKTTACDLFVRFRKAGLSWPLPPRINAKILDKRLYQQASRKSSVLPVVPAPCEIPVARKRPRRPNFPRDFKIAMVEQSMQPGVSVAQLARENNINDNLLFNWRRLYQQGLLAARTDAPVMLPVTLAA
;
A
#
# COMPACT_ATOMS: atom_id res chain seq x y z
N MET A 1 -25.67 3.57 -2.03
CA MET A 1 -24.28 4.09 -2.20
C MET A 1 -24.32 5.61 -2.11
N LYS A 2 -23.81 6.19 -1.02
CA LYS A 2 -23.72 7.66 -0.86
C LYS A 2 -22.58 8.15 -1.76
N HIS A 3 -22.86 9.09 -2.68
CA HIS A 3 -21.84 9.70 -3.54
C HIS A 3 -21.35 11.00 -2.89
N ARG A 4 -20.08 11.34 -3.08
CA ARG A 4 -19.47 12.55 -2.50
C ARG A 4 -19.93 13.78 -3.29
N THR A 5 -20.89 14.52 -2.75
CA THR A 5 -21.45 15.74 -3.38
C THR A 5 -20.46 16.89 -3.42
N TRP A 6 -19.52 16.94 -2.47
CA TRP A 6 -18.48 17.98 -2.36
C TRP A 6 -17.42 17.95 -3.46
N LEU A 7 -17.37 16.92 -4.30
CA LEU A 7 -16.34 16.77 -5.34
C LEU A 7 -16.37 17.90 -6.37
N LEU A 8 -17.57 18.31 -6.80
CA LEU A 8 -17.72 19.38 -7.79
C LEU A 8 -17.32 20.73 -7.20
N GLU A 9 -17.77 21.01 -5.98
CA GLU A 9 -17.46 22.27 -5.30
C GLU A 9 -15.97 22.40 -5.01
N ALA A 10 -15.31 21.31 -4.58
CA ALA A 10 -13.87 21.30 -4.37
C ALA A 10 -13.08 21.62 -5.65
N LEU A 11 -13.55 21.14 -6.82
CA LEU A 11 -12.94 21.44 -8.11
C LEU A 11 -13.22 22.88 -8.54
N ARG A 12 -14.46 23.37 -8.37
CA ARG A 12 -14.87 24.77 -8.65
C ARG A 12 -14.00 25.76 -7.86
N LEU A 13 -13.88 25.56 -6.55
CA LEU A 13 -13.06 26.38 -5.66
C LEU A 13 -11.56 26.40 -6.08
N HIS A 14 -11.04 25.28 -6.57
CA HIS A 14 -9.62 25.22 -6.98
C HIS A 14 -9.38 25.86 -8.36
N PHE A 15 -10.23 25.56 -9.35
CA PHE A 15 -9.99 25.97 -10.73
C PHE A 15 -10.57 27.35 -11.06
N ASP A 16 -11.75 27.70 -10.54
CA ASP A 16 -12.39 28.98 -10.83
C ASP A 16 -11.89 30.08 -9.87
N GLU A 17 -11.87 29.79 -8.56
CA GLU A 17 -11.40 30.74 -7.53
C GLU A 17 -9.88 30.69 -7.30
N LYS A 18 -9.15 29.84 -8.04
CA LYS A 18 -7.68 29.67 -7.97
C LYS A 18 -7.13 29.39 -6.57
N LEU A 19 -7.94 28.82 -5.68
CA LEU A 19 -7.51 28.50 -4.33
C LEU A 19 -6.50 27.35 -4.32
N PRO A 20 -5.57 27.30 -3.35
CA PRO A 20 -4.74 26.13 -3.20
C PRO A 20 -5.59 24.91 -2.80
N ARG A 21 -5.20 23.74 -3.31
CA ARG A 21 -5.91 22.45 -3.09
C ARG A 21 -6.30 22.18 -1.64
N ILE A 22 -5.44 22.59 -0.70
CA ILE A 22 -5.68 22.42 0.74
C ILE A 22 -6.79 23.35 1.24
N GLU A 23 -6.81 24.59 0.77
CA GLU A 23 -7.77 25.59 1.22
C GLU A 23 -9.16 25.32 0.64
N ALA A 24 -9.24 24.89 -0.61
CA ALA A 24 -10.48 24.39 -1.20
C ALA A 24 -11.07 23.22 -0.38
N GLY A 25 -10.22 22.30 0.09
CA GLY A 25 -10.63 21.23 1.01
C GLY A 25 -11.08 21.74 2.37
N ARG A 26 -10.33 22.67 2.96
CA ARG A 26 -10.61 23.28 4.27
C ARG A 26 -11.98 23.97 4.30
N ARG A 27 -12.31 24.76 3.27
CA ARG A 27 -13.61 25.45 3.14
C ARG A 27 -14.81 24.49 3.13
N LEU A 28 -14.59 23.25 2.70
CA LEU A 28 -15.61 22.20 2.63
C LEU A 28 -15.54 21.22 3.82
N GLY A 29 -14.69 21.48 4.82
CA GLY A 29 -14.52 20.59 5.97
C GLY A 29 -13.85 19.25 5.64
N ILE A 30 -13.13 19.16 4.52
CA ILE A 30 -12.50 17.93 4.03
C ILE A 30 -11.08 17.81 4.62
N PRO A 31 -10.67 16.63 5.14
CA PRO A 31 -9.30 16.41 5.57
C PRO A 31 -8.27 16.70 4.48
N LYS A 32 -7.14 17.32 4.85
CA LYS A 32 -6.04 17.72 3.96
C LYS A 32 -5.64 16.63 2.97
N THR A 33 -5.49 15.40 3.45
CA THR A 33 -5.08 14.24 2.64
C THR A 33 -6.15 13.87 1.63
N THR A 34 -7.43 13.88 2.02
CA THR A 34 -8.57 13.60 1.15
C THR A 34 -8.71 14.63 0.03
N ALA A 35 -8.52 15.91 0.34
CA ALA A 35 -8.51 16.97 -0.66
C ALA A 35 -7.35 16.80 -1.65
N CYS A 36 -6.13 16.57 -1.17
CA CYS A 36 -4.97 16.28 -2.04
C CYS A 36 -5.22 15.09 -2.97
N ASP A 37 -5.68 13.97 -2.40
CA ASP A 37 -5.94 12.73 -3.14
C ASP A 37 -7.02 12.90 -4.20
N LEU A 38 -8.04 13.73 -3.95
CA LEU A 38 -9.04 14.09 -4.96
C LEU A 38 -8.35 14.66 -6.20
N PHE A 39 -7.55 15.72 -6.06
CA PHE A 39 -6.93 16.38 -7.21
C PHE A 39 -5.92 15.48 -7.93
N VAL A 40 -5.21 14.63 -7.17
CA VAL A 40 -4.30 13.63 -7.76
C VAL A 40 -5.09 12.63 -8.61
N ARG A 41 -6.23 12.12 -8.11
CA ARG A 41 -7.09 11.19 -8.85
C ARG A 41 -7.74 11.88 -10.06
N PHE A 42 -8.19 13.11 -9.91
CA PHE A 42 -8.79 13.90 -10.98
C PHE A 42 -7.82 14.05 -12.16
N ARG A 43 -6.57 14.46 -11.89
CA ARG A 43 -5.51 14.55 -12.90
C ARG A 43 -5.19 13.20 -13.52
N LYS A 44 -5.11 12.13 -12.71
CA LYS A 44 -4.84 10.77 -13.20
C LYS A 44 -5.97 10.22 -14.09
N ALA A 45 -7.22 10.63 -13.84
CA ALA A 45 -8.37 10.22 -14.63
C ALA A 45 -8.43 10.91 -16.02
N GLY A 46 -7.51 11.84 -16.30
CA GLY A 46 -7.46 12.58 -17.56
C GLY A 46 -8.68 13.47 -17.78
N LEU A 47 -9.31 13.93 -16.70
CA LEU A 47 -10.45 14.84 -16.77
C LEU A 47 -9.95 16.28 -16.87
N SER A 48 -10.54 17.06 -17.76
CA SER A 48 -10.35 18.49 -17.86
C SER A 48 -11.42 19.25 -17.06
N TRP A 49 -11.05 20.43 -16.57
CA TRP A 49 -11.99 21.42 -16.05
C TRP A 49 -12.14 22.56 -17.07
N PRO A 50 -13.35 23.08 -17.36
CA PRO A 50 -14.63 22.70 -16.76
C PRO A 50 -15.09 21.31 -17.19
N LEU A 51 -15.80 20.63 -16.29
CA LEU A 51 -16.31 19.29 -16.57
C LEU A 51 -17.33 19.33 -17.71
N PRO A 52 -17.29 18.37 -18.66
CA PRO A 52 -18.33 18.24 -19.68
C PRO A 52 -19.72 18.12 -19.02
N PRO A 53 -20.79 18.67 -19.62
CA PRO A 53 -22.16 18.63 -19.07
C PRO A 53 -22.69 17.22 -18.80
N ARG A 54 -22.05 16.20 -19.39
CA ARG A 54 -22.37 14.78 -19.22
C ARG A 54 -21.87 14.20 -17.88
N ILE A 55 -21.02 14.93 -17.14
CA ILE A 55 -20.36 14.43 -15.93
C ILE A 55 -20.96 15.09 -14.67
N ASN A 56 -21.88 14.38 -14.03
CA ASN A 56 -22.46 14.78 -12.74
C ASN A 56 -21.62 14.28 -11.55
N ALA A 57 -21.83 14.83 -10.35
CA ALA A 57 -21.11 14.44 -9.12
C ALA A 57 -21.10 12.92 -8.87
N LYS A 58 -22.22 12.24 -9.13
CA LYS A 58 -22.35 10.78 -9.00
C LYS A 58 -21.46 10.01 -9.99
N ILE A 59 -21.37 10.48 -11.23
CA ILE A 59 -20.53 9.89 -12.28
C ILE A 59 -19.05 10.15 -11.97
N LEU A 60 -18.74 11.36 -11.50
CA LEU A 60 -17.40 11.76 -11.08
C LEU A 60 -16.90 10.91 -9.91
N ASP A 61 -17.71 10.75 -8.85
CA ASP A 61 -17.36 9.90 -7.69
C ASP A 61 -17.09 8.46 -8.13
N LYS A 62 -17.95 7.92 -9.00
CA LYS A 62 -17.79 6.58 -9.59
C LYS A 62 -16.45 6.45 -10.33
N ARG A 63 -16.12 7.44 -11.17
CA ARG A 63 -14.87 7.44 -11.95
C ARG A 63 -13.63 7.56 -11.08
N LEU A 64 -13.65 8.40 -10.04
CA LEU A 64 -12.48 8.69 -9.21
C LEU A 64 -12.24 7.68 -8.07
N TYR A 65 -13.30 7.09 -7.51
CA TYR A 65 -13.21 6.25 -6.31
C TYR A 65 -13.65 4.80 -6.52
N GLN A 66 -14.53 4.49 -7.48
CA GLN A 66 -14.96 3.10 -7.70
C GLN A 66 -13.88 2.25 -8.39
N GLN A 67 -13.11 2.84 -9.32
CA GLN A 67 -12.01 2.13 -10.00
C GLN A 67 -10.90 1.69 -9.03
N ALA A 68 -10.69 2.42 -7.92
CA ALA A 68 -9.72 2.07 -6.90
C ALA A 68 -10.20 0.98 -5.92
N SER A 69 -11.52 0.75 -5.84
CA SER A 69 -12.11 -0.26 -4.95
C SER A 69 -12.15 -1.66 -5.56
N ARG A 70 -12.00 -1.81 -6.87
CA ARG A 70 -11.75 -3.11 -7.47
C ARG A 70 -10.34 -3.55 -7.10
N LYS A 71 -10.23 -4.26 -5.96
CA LYS A 71 -9.15 -5.24 -5.79
C LYS A 71 -9.10 -6.00 -7.11
N SER A 72 -7.95 -5.94 -7.78
CA SER A 72 -7.69 -6.57 -9.06
C SER A 72 -7.97 -8.07 -8.96
N SER A 73 -9.21 -8.49 -9.21
CA SER A 73 -9.53 -9.84 -9.64
C SER A 73 -9.21 -9.93 -11.13
N VAL A 74 -7.93 -9.79 -11.47
CA VAL A 74 -7.45 -10.09 -12.82
C VAL A 74 -6.92 -11.52 -12.71
N LEU A 75 -7.71 -12.45 -13.20
CA LEU A 75 -7.22 -13.76 -13.63
C LEU A 75 -6.10 -13.54 -14.66
N PRO A 76 -5.05 -14.39 -14.70
CA PRO A 76 -3.99 -14.24 -15.67
C PRO A 76 -4.50 -14.69 -17.04
N VAL A 77 -5.23 -13.83 -17.74
CA VAL A 77 -5.33 -13.92 -19.20
C VAL A 77 -4.06 -13.29 -19.71
N VAL A 78 -3.18 -14.12 -20.25
CA VAL A 78 -1.96 -13.71 -20.96
C VAL A 78 -2.34 -12.69 -22.03
N PRO A 79 -1.77 -11.47 -22.03
CA PRO A 79 -1.77 -10.64 -23.21
C PRO A 79 -0.33 -10.48 -23.71
N ALA A 80 -0.22 -10.47 -25.04
CA ALA A 80 0.94 -10.07 -25.82
C ALA A 80 1.65 -8.80 -25.26
N PRO A 81 2.95 -8.59 -25.55
CA PRO A 81 3.71 -7.51 -24.94
C PRO A 81 3.28 -6.17 -25.53
N CYS A 82 2.31 -5.52 -24.87
CA CYS A 82 2.05 -4.10 -25.04
C CYS A 82 2.76 -3.36 -23.89
N GLU A 83 3.81 -2.63 -24.26
CA GLU A 83 4.60 -1.78 -23.38
C GLU A 83 3.75 -0.62 -22.82
N ILE A 84 3.01 -0.87 -21.75
CA ILE A 84 2.42 0.20 -20.94
C ILE A 84 3.44 0.54 -19.85
N PRO A 85 3.89 1.81 -19.71
CA PRO A 85 4.78 2.18 -18.63
C PRO A 85 4.06 1.95 -17.31
N VAL A 86 4.44 0.87 -16.63
CA VAL A 86 3.94 0.51 -15.30
C VAL A 86 4.22 1.72 -14.41
N ALA A 87 3.14 2.42 -14.02
CA ALA A 87 3.22 3.54 -13.09
C ALA A 87 4.05 3.07 -11.89
N ARG A 88 5.27 3.61 -11.75
CA ARG A 88 6.21 3.25 -10.69
C ARG A 88 5.49 3.46 -9.37
N LYS A 89 4.98 2.38 -8.78
CA LYS A 89 4.50 2.40 -7.40
C LYS A 89 5.70 2.92 -6.61
N ARG A 90 5.49 3.93 -5.75
CA ARG A 90 6.53 4.44 -4.84
C ARG A 90 7.33 3.23 -4.34
N PRO A 91 8.68 3.24 -4.37
CA PRO A 91 9.46 2.11 -3.91
C PRO A 91 8.92 1.74 -2.53
N ARG A 92 8.21 0.61 -2.48
CA ARG A 92 7.74 0.09 -1.20
C ARG A 92 9.02 -0.24 -0.45
N ARG A 93 9.07 0.11 0.84
CA ARG A 93 10.22 -0.17 1.72
C ARG A 93 10.83 -1.53 1.33
N PRO A 94 12.16 -1.65 1.20
CA PRO A 94 12.80 -2.89 0.77
C PRO A 94 12.19 -4.06 1.53
N ASN A 95 11.48 -4.92 0.81
CA ASN A 95 10.86 -6.07 1.44
C ASN A 95 11.96 -7.13 1.56
N PHE A 96 12.63 -7.16 2.71
CA PHE A 96 13.66 -8.17 2.97
C PHE A 96 13.04 -9.58 2.86
N PRO A 97 13.73 -10.55 2.22
CA PRO A 97 13.24 -11.92 2.12
C PRO A 97 13.06 -12.54 3.51
N ARG A 98 12.14 -13.49 3.64
CA ARG A 98 11.76 -14.08 4.94
C ARG A 98 12.96 -14.75 5.60
N ASP A 99 13.74 -15.49 4.83
CA ASP A 99 14.90 -16.24 5.32
C ASP A 99 15.97 -15.31 5.86
N PHE A 100 16.19 -14.17 5.19
CA PHE A 100 17.08 -13.11 5.71
C PHE A 100 16.58 -12.54 7.03
N LYS A 101 15.27 -12.31 7.19
CA LYS A 101 14.70 -11.84 8.46
C LYS A 101 14.90 -12.87 9.58
N ILE A 102 14.73 -14.16 9.29
CA ILE A 102 14.92 -15.25 10.25
C ILE A 102 16.39 -15.34 10.67
N ALA A 103 17.32 -15.41 9.71
CA ALA A 103 18.75 -15.47 9.99
C ALA A 103 19.22 -14.27 10.84
N MET A 104 18.76 -13.07 10.50
CA MET A 104 19.08 -11.87 11.27
C MET A 104 18.55 -11.93 12.71
N VAL A 105 17.33 -12.46 12.90
CA VAL A 105 16.77 -12.65 14.23
C VAL A 105 17.55 -13.68 15.01
N GLU A 106 17.86 -14.84 14.43
CA GLU A 106 18.65 -15.91 15.07
C GLU A 106 20.02 -15.41 15.51
N GLN A 107 20.72 -14.67 14.65
CA GLN A 107 22.00 -14.02 14.98
C GLN A 107 21.85 -13.03 16.13
N SER A 108 20.76 -12.24 16.15
CA SER A 108 20.50 -11.28 17.23
C SER A 108 20.12 -11.93 18.57
N MET A 109 19.70 -13.20 18.58
CA MET A 109 19.35 -13.95 19.79
C MET A 109 20.55 -14.59 20.48
N GLN A 110 21.73 -14.60 19.84
CA GLN A 110 22.95 -15.11 20.44
C GLN A 110 23.39 -14.22 21.63
N PRO A 111 23.84 -14.83 22.75
CA PRO A 111 24.29 -14.08 23.92
C PRO A 111 25.52 -13.23 23.56
N GLY A 112 25.51 -11.95 23.95
CA GLY A 112 26.62 -11.02 23.70
C GLY A 112 26.54 -10.23 22.38
N VAL A 113 25.56 -10.49 21.52
CA VAL A 113 25.40 -9.74 20.25
C VAL A 113 24.59 -8.45 20.46
N SER A 114 25.18 -7.31 20.08
CA SER A 114 24.47 -6.03 20.05
C SER A 114 23.60 -5.92 18.80
N VAL A 115 22.28 -5.82 19.01
CA VAL A 115 21.28 -5.67 17.93
C VAL A 115 21.59 -4.46 17.03
N ALA A 116 22.01 -3.34 17.62
CA ALA A 116 22.31 -2.12 16.88
C ALA A 116 23.59 -2.27 16.05
N GLN A 117 24.60 -2.99 16.56
CA GLN A 117 25.82 -3.27 15.82
C GLN A 117 25.53 -4.22 14.65
N LEU A 118 24.84 -5.33 14.91
CA LEU A 118 24.45 -6.29 13.89
C LEU A 118 23.60 -5.65 12.78
N ALA A 119 22.71 -4.72 13.14
CA ALA A 119 21.92 -3.97 12.18
C ALA A 119 22.79 -3.06 11.28
N ARG A 120 23.78 -2.37 11.86
CA ARG A 120 24.72 -1.52 11.11
C ARG A 120 25.61 -2.32 10.16
N GLU A 121 26.16 -3.44 10.62
CA GLU A 121 26.98 -4.36 9.81
C GLU A 121 26.19 -4.87 8.59
N ASN A 122 24.90 -5.14 8.78
CA ASN A 122 24.00 -5.61 7.72
C ASN A 122 23.29 -4.48 6.95
N ASN A 123 23.65 -3.22 7.19
CA ASN A 123 23.04 -2.03 6.56
C ASN A 123 21.50 -1.98 6.68
N ILE A 124 20.95 -2.46 7.80
CA ILE A 124 19.52 -2.41 8.10
C ILE A 124 19.23 -1.46 9.26
N ASN A 125 18.00 -0.97 9.33
CA ASN A 125 17.53 -0.19 10.46
C ASN A 125 17.35 -1.11 11.69
N ASP A 126 17.92 -0.75 12.83
CA ASP A 126 17.84 -1.47 14.10
C ASP A 126 16.39 -1.68 14.56
N ASN A 127 15.50 -0.71 14.34
CA ASN A 127 14.06 -0.85 14.63
C ASN A 127 13.39 -1.99 13.83
N LEU A 128 13.89 -2.30 12.62
CA LEU A 128 13.38 -3.44 11.85
C LEU A 128 13.74 -4.75 12.53
N LEU A 129 14.98 -4.86 13.02
CA LEU A 129 15.45 -6.07 13.68
C LEU A 129 14.73 -6.31 15.00
N PHE A 130 14.48 -5.28 15.81
CA PHE A 130 13.64 -5.39 17.01
C PHE A 130 12.21 -5.86 16.69
N ASN A 131 11.61 -5.32 15.62
CA ASN A 131 10.28 -5.74 15.20
C ASN A 131 10.26 -7.20 14.72
N TRP A 132 11.27 -7.63 13.97
CA TRP A 132 11.40 -9.02 13.53
C TRP A 132 11.61 -9.97 14.71
N ARG A 133 12.41 -9.61 15.72
CA ARG A 133 12.55 -10.41 16.95
C ARG A 133 11.22 -10.60 17.65
N ARG A 134 10.42 -9.54 17.79
CA ARG A 134 9.09 -9.60 18.38
C ARG A 134 8.16 -10.53 17.58
N LEU A 135 8.15 -10.40 16.26
CA LEU A 135 7.35 -11.25 15.38
C LEU A 135 7.79 -12.72 15.42
N TYR A 136 9.10 -12.99 15.59
CA TYR A 136 9.66 -14.32 15.72
C TYR A 136 9.25 -14.98 17.05
N GLN A 137 9.34 -14.25 18.16
CA GLN A 137 8.86 -14.71 19.48
C GLN A 137 7.35 -14.99 19.50
N GLN A 138 6.57 -14.26 18.69
CA GLN A 138 5.13 -14.48 18.52
C GLN A 138 4.80 -15.62 17.54
N GLY A 139 5.80 -16.32 16.98
CA GLY A 139 5.62 -17.38 15.98
C GLY A 139 5.21 -16.90 14.59
N LEU A 140 4.88 -15.63 14.41
CA LEU A 140 4.42 -15.04 13.14
C LEU A 140 5.51 -15.03 12.06
N LEU A 141 6.78 -14.95 12.49
CA LEU A 141 7.93 -14.99 11.58
C LEU A 141 8.43 -16.41 11.29
N ALA A 142 8.02 -17.43 12.05
CA ALA A 142 8.51 -18.81 11.92
C ALA A 142 7.46 -19.79 11.35
N ALA A 143 6.15 -19.48 11.43
CA ALA A 143 5.03 -20.42 11.19
C ALA A 143 4.77 -20.90 9.74
N ARG A 144 5.80 -21.00 8.90
CA ARG A 144 5.76 -21.81 7.67
C ARG A 144 7.09 -22.53 7.51
N THR A 145 7.36 -23.43 8.43
CA THR A 145 8.23 -24.55 8.11
C THR A 145 7.31 -25.55 7.43
N ASP A 146 7.40 -25.67 6.11
CA ASP A 146 6.90 -26.83 5.36
C ASP A 146 7.75 -28.07 5.72
N ALA A 147 7.99 -28.29 7.01
CA ALA A 147 8.60 -29.51 7.49
C ALA A 147 7.52 -30.59 7.42
N PRO A 148 7.70 -31.65 6.61
CA PRO A 148 6.76 -32.75 6.60
C PRO A 148 6.70 -33.33 8.01
N VAL A 149 5.51 -33.27 8.61
CA VAL A 149 5.22 -33.94 9.87
C VAL A 149 5.39 -35.44 9.63
N MET A 150 6.48 -36.02 10.11
CA MET A 150 6.65 -37.47 10.15
C MET A 150 5.83 -38.02 11.32
N LEU A 151 4.82 -38.82 11.00
CA LEU A 151 4.02 -39.53 12.00
C LEU A 151 4.61 -40.93 12.19
N PRO A 152 4.88 -41.37 13.43
CA PRO A 152 5.32 -42.73 13.69
C PRO A 152 4.20 -43.72 13.37
N VAL A 153 4.47 -44.68 12.50
CA VAL A 153 3.57 -45.81 12.22
C VAL A 153 4.13 -47.03 12.95
N THR A 154 3.39 -47.55 13.91
CA THR A 154 3.69 -48.83 14.56
C THR A 154 3.13 -49.97 13.73
N LEU A 155 3.98 -50.88 13.26
CA LEU A 155 3.55 -52.13 12.65
C LEU A 155 3.24 -53.14 13.77
N ALA A 156 1.99 -53.60 13.84
CA ALA A 156 1.64 -54.75 14.67
C ALA A 156 2.10 -56.02 13.93
N ALA A 157 2.82 -56.90 14.65
CA ALA A 157 3.34 -58.17 14.16
C ALA A 157 2.26 -59.26 14.14
#